data_AF-A0AAP2M363-F1
#
_entry.id   AF-A0AAP2M363-F1
#
_cell.length_a   1.000
_cell.length_b   1.000
_cell.length_c   1.000
_cell.angle_alpha   90.00
_cell.angle_beta   90.00
_cell.angle_gamma   90.00
#
_symmetry.space_group_name_H-M   'P 1'
#
loop_
_entity.id
_entity.type
_entity.pdbx_description
1 polymer ?
#
loop_
_entity_poly.entity_id
_entity_poly.type
_entity_poly.pdbx_seq_one_letter_code
_entity_poly.pdbx_strand_id
1 'polypeptide(L)'
;MNQLIQAQKKLLPDLLLVMQKRFEILQYIRLTEPIGRRSLSASLGISERVLRGEVQFLKEQNLVDIKTNGMTLTEEGYELLSVLEDTMKDVLGLTLLEKTLKERLNLKDAIIVSGDSDQSPWVKKEMGRAAVACMKKRFSGKNIVAVTGGTTIEAVAEMMTPDSKNRELLFVPARGGLGEDVKNQANTICAHMAEKASGTYRLLFVPGQLSQGAYSSIIEEPSVKEVLNTIKSASMLVHGIGEAKTMAQRRNTTLEDLKKIDDNDAVTEAFGYYFNADGEVVHKVHSVGMQLDDIDAIPDIIAVAGGSSKAEAIEAYFKKPRNTVLVTDEGAAKKLLRDE
;
A
#
# COMPACT_ATOMS: atom_id res chain seq x y z
N MET A 1 28.26 2.37 5.46
CA MET A 1 27.59 2.86 4.23
C MET A 1 27.37 4.38 4.26
N ASN A 2 26.74 4.92 5.31
CA ASN A 2 26.41 6.35 5.39
C ASN A 2 27.60 7.33 5.24
N GLN A 3 28.79 7.05 5.79
CA GLN A 3 29.93 7.98 5.66
C GLN A 3 30.42 8.14 4.20
N LEU A 4 30.41 7.07 3.41
CA LEU A 4 30.83 7.12 2.00
C LEU A 4 29.81 7.91 1.17
N ILE A 5 28.50 7.68 1.39
CA ILE A 5 27.45 8.43 0.69
C ILE A 5 27.52 9.92 1.05
N GLN A 6 27.77 10.27 2.31
CA GLN A 6 27.96 11.67 2.72
C GLN A 6 29.21 12.30 2.09
N ALA A 7 30.31 11.54 1.94
CA ALA A 7 31.48 11.99 1.20
C ALA A 7 31.17 12.18 -0.29
N GLN A 8 30.45 11.25 -0.93
CA GLN A 8 30.02 11.36 -2.32
C GLN A 8 29.09 12.56 -2.55
N LYS A 9 28.16 12.84 -1.64
CA LYS A 9 27.29 14.04 -1.70
C LYS A 9 28.10 15.34 -1.71
N LYS A 10 29.24 15.38 -1.02
CA LYS A 10 30.14 16.55 -1.00
C LYS A 10 31.09 16.61 -2.19
N LEU A 11 31.60 15.45 -2.64
CA LEU A 11 32.66 15.37 -3.64
C LEU A 11 32.13 15.26 -5.09
N LEU A 12 31.03 14.54 -5.29
CA LEU A 12 30.45 14.20 -6.59
C LEU A 12 28.91 14.31 -6.59
N PRO A 13 28.33 15.48 -6.27
CA PRO A 13 26.87 15.65 -6.21
C PRO A 13 26.18 15.37 -7.55
N ASP A 14 26.81 15.74 -8.67
CA ASP A 14 26.26 15.54 -10.01
C ASP A 14 26.10 14.06 -10.37
N LEU A 15 27.01 13.20 -9.89
CA LEU A 15 26.92 11.76 -10.08
C LEU A 15 25.65 11.20 -9.43
N LEU A 16 25.35 11.63 -8.20
CA LEU A 16 24.18 11.17 -7.47
C LEU A 16 22.88 11.62 -8.15
N LEU A 17 22.84 12.83 -8.70
CA LEU A 17 21.68 13.30 -9.48
C LEU A 17 21.44 12.47 -10.74
N VAL A 18 22.51 12.10 -11.45
CA VAL A 18 22.41 11.22 -12.63
C VAL A 18 21.98 9.81 -12.23
N MET A 19 22.54 9.27 -11.14
CA MET A 19 22.14 7.97 -10.60
C MET A 19 20.66 7.95 -10.22
N GLN A 20 20.19 8.95 -9.49
CA GLN A 20 18.79 9.08 -9.11
C GLN A 20 17.86 9.09 -10.33
N LYS A 21 18.14 9.95 -11.32
CA LYS A 21 17.34 10.05 -12.54
C LYS A 21 17.26 8.71 -13.29
N ARG A 22 18.38 8.00 -13.44
CA ARG A 22 18.41 6.70 -14.13
C ARG A 22 17.71 5.61 -13.34
N PHE A 23 17.86 5.62 -12.03
CA PHE A 23 17.15 4.73 -11.13
C PHE A 23 15.64 4.92 -11.22
N GLU A 24 15.15 6.17 -11.19
CA GLU A 24 13.73 6.50 -11.37
C GLU A 24 13.19 6.02 -12.73
N ILE A 25 13.96 6.17 -13.82
CA ILE A 25 13.59 5.63 -15.13
C ILE A 25 13.41 4.11 -15.08
N LEU A 26 14.39 3.40 -14.52
CA LEU A 26 14.35 1.93 -14.41
C LEU A 26 13.18 1.47 -13.52
N GLN A 27 12.96 2.13 -12.38
CA GLN A 27 11.83 1.84 -11.49
C GLN A 27 10.49 2.04 -12.21
N TYR A 28 10.35 3.12 -12.99
CA TYR A 28 9.11 3.38 -13.71
C TYR A 28 8.86 2.32 -14.79
N ILE A 29 9.89 1.94 -15.56
CA ILE A 29 9.79 0.87 -16.56
C ILE A 29 9.35 -0.43 -15.88
N ARG A 30 10.01 -0.83 -14.77
CA ARG A 30 9.64 -2.04 -14.01
C ARG A 30 8.15 -2.14 -13.67
N LEU A 31 7.53 -1.01 -13.31
CA LEU A 31 6.14 -0.97 -12.85
C LEU A 31 5.11 -0.91 -13.97
N THR A 32 5.54 -0.55 -15.18
CA THR A 32 4.64 -0.19 -16.29
C THR A 32 5.00 -0.84 -17.62
N GLU A 33 6.00 -1.72 -17.62
CA GLU A 33 6.45 -2.40 -18.82
C GLU A 33 5.38 -3.33 -19.41
N PRO A 34 5.29 -3.41 -20.76
CA PRO A 34 6.03 -2.61 -21.73
C PRO A 34 5.49 -1.16 -21.82
N ILE A 35 6.40 -0.16 -21.82
CA ILE A 35 6.01 1.27 -21.86
C ILE A 35 6.60 2.03 -23.05
N GLY A 36 5.81 2.89 -23.67
CA GLY A 36 6.26 3.80 -24.73
C GLY A 36 6.98 5.04 -24.18
N ARG A 37 7.97 5.55 -24.94
CA ARG A 37 8.80 6.71 -24.54
C ARG A 37 7.99 7.96 -24.20
N ARG A 38 6.91 8.25 -24.95
CA ARG A 38 6.05 9.42 -24.70
C ARG A 38 5.35 9.32 -23.35
N SER A 39 4.76 8.17 -23.05
CA SER A 39 4.10 7.92 -21.76
C SER A 39 5.09 7.99 -20.60
N LEU A 40 6.28 7.41 -20.77
CA LEU A 40 7.34 7.47 -19.76
C LEU A 40 7.82 8.91 -19.51
N SER A 41 8.03 9.68 -20.58
CA SER A 41 8.43 11.10 -20.52
C SER A 41 7.40 11.96 -19.79
N ALA A 42 6.11 11.80 -20.13
CA ALA A 42 5.02 12.52 -19.48
C ALA A 42 4.94 12.19 -17.98
N SER A 43 5.15 10.93 -17.61
CA SER A 43 5.01 10.48 -16.23
C SER A 43 6.16 10.90 -15.33
N LEU A 44 7.38 10.95 -15.88
CA LEU A 44 8.58 11.39 -15.16
C LEU A 44 8.80 12.91 -15.20
N GLY A 45 7.98 13.67 -15.94
CA GLY A 45 8.14 15.12 -16.07
C GLY A 45 9.42 15.56 -16.79
N ILE A 46 10.05 14.67 -17.57
CA ILE A 46 11.27 14.94 -18.33
C ILE A 46 10.98 15.03 -19.82
N SER A 47 11.68 15.89 -20.56
CA SER A 47 11.45 16.02 -22.01
C SER A 47 11.79 14.73 -22.77
N GLU A 48 11.05 14.44 -23.85
CA GLU A 48 11.32 13.28 -24.70
C GLU A 48 12.77 13.26 -25.24
N ARG A 49 13.35 14.44 -25.51
CA ARG A 49 14.73 14.57 -25.98
C ARG A 49 15.73 14.05 -24.93
N VAL A 50 15.54 14.44 -23.67
CA VAL A 50 16.39 14.02 -22.56
C VAL A 50 16.18 12.52 -22.29
N LEU A 51 14.92 12.09 -22.18
CA LEU A 51 14.60 10.68 -21.94
C LEU A 51 15.19 9.77 -23.02
N ARG A 52 15.15 10.18 -24.30
CA ARG A 52 15.75 9.42 -25.41
C ARG A 52 17.24 9.16 -25.18
N GLY A 53 17.99 10.14 -24.69
CA GLY A 53 19.40 9.97 -24.37
C GLY A 53 19.63 9.00 -23.22
N GLU A 54 18.84 9.11 -22.15
CA GLU A 54 18.96 8.21 -20.99
C GLU A 54 18.60 6.77 -21.32
N VAL A 55 17.47 6.52 -22.02
CA VAL A 55 17.07 5.14 -22.36
C VAL A 55 18.01 4.51 -23.39
N GLN A 56 18.59 5.31 -24.29
CA GLN A 56 19.62 4.81 -25.22
C GLN A 56 20.88 4.39 -24.46
N PHE A 57 21.33 5.19 -23.48
CA PHE A 57 22.44 4.82 -22.60
C PHE A 57 22.11 3.53 -21.82
N LEU A 58 20.93 3.44 -21.21
CA LEU A 58 20.52 2.24 -20.45
C LEU A 58 20.45 0.99 -21.34
N LYS A 59 20.01 1.13 -22.60
CA LYS A 59 20.03 0.06 -23.59
C LYS A 59 21.46 -0.37 -23.94
N GLU A 60 22.38 0.56 -24.15
CA GLU A 60 23.79 0.28 -24.43
C GLU A 60 24.47 -0.44 -23.26
N GLN A 61 24.00 -0.23 -22.03
CA GLN A 61 24.42 -0.97 -20.83
C GLN A 61 23.64 -2.27 -20.61
N ASN A 62 22.83 -2.73 -21.57
CA ASN A 62 22.02 -3.95 -21.46
C ASN A 62 21.03 -3.95 -20.28
N LEU A 63 20.57 -2.78 -19.82
CA LEU A 63 19.62 -2.67 -18.69
C LEU A 63 18.15 -2.55 -19.16
N VAL A 64 17.94 -2.08 -20.39
CA VAL A 64 16.62 -1.84 -20.98
C VAL A 64 16.61 -2.39 -22.40
N ASP A 65 15.59 -3.18 -22.73
CA ASP A 65 15.29 -3.55 -24.11
C ASP A 65 14.24 -2.59 -24.69
N ILE A 66 14.39 -2.25 -25.98
CA ILE A 66 13.52 -1.30 -26.68
C ILE A 66 12.99 -1.97 -27.94
N LYS A 67 11.71 -2.32 -27.91
CA LYS A 67 10.95 -2.93 -29.01
C LYS A 67 9.88 -1.99 -29.54
N THR A 68 9.21 -2.38 -30.62
CA THR A 68 8.13 -1.61 -31.24
C THR A 68 6.91 -1.44 -30.32
N ASN A 69 6.66 -2.41 -29.43
CA ASN A 69 5.57 -2.38 -28.45
C ASN A 69 5.92 -1.65 -27.15
N GLY A 70 7.17 -1.19 -26.98
CA GLY A 70 7.60 -0.45 -25.80
C GLY A 70 8.97 -0.87 -25.27
N MET A 71 9.31 -0.31 -24.12
CA MET A 71 10.52 -0.58 -23.37
C MET A 71 10.22 -1.53 -22.22
N THR A 72 11.12 -2.49 -22.00
CA THR A 72 11.08 -3.46 -20.89
C THR A 72 12.46 -3.51 -20.25
N LEU A 73 12.53 -3.90 -18.98
CA LEU A 73 13.80 -4.22 -18.34
C LEU A 73 14.35 -5.55 -18.86
N THR A 74 15.67 -5.66 -18.86
CA THR A 74 16.37 -6.94 -19.01
C THR A 74 16.54 -7.58 -17.63
N GLU A 75 16.93 -8.86 -17.58
CA GLU A 75 17.30 -9.52 -16.31
C GLU A 75 18.39 -8.73 -15.56
N GLU A 76 19.41 -8.25 -16.26
CA GLU A 76 20.48 -7.41 -15.68
C GLU A 76 19.94 -6.08 -15.14
N GLY A 77 18.95 -5.49 -15.82
CA GLY A 77 18.22 -4.31 -15.33
C GLY A 77 17.47 -4.56 -14.02
N TYR A 78 16.81 -5.72 -13.91
CA TYR A 78 16.13 -6.15 -12.69
C TYR A 78 17.11 -6.39 -11.53
N GLU A 79 18.22 -7.07 -11.79
CA GLU A 79 19.27 -7.33 -10.80
C GLU A 79 19.90 -6.03 -10.31
N LEU A 80 20.26 -5.12 -11.23
CA LEU A 80 20.84 -3.83 -10.87
C LEU A 80 19.88 -3.00 -10.00
N LEU A 81 18.60 -2.94 -10.36
CA LEU A 81 17.59 -2.27 -9.53
C LEU A 81 17.53 -2.85 -8.13
N SER A 82 17.50 -4.18 -8.01
CA SER A 82 17.45 -4.89 -6.73
C SER A 82 18.65 -4.53 -5.84
N VAL A 83 19.86 -4.50 -6.42
CA VAL A 83 21.10 -4.13 -5.70
C VAL A 83 21.09 -2.65 -5.30
N LEU A 84 20.54 -1.78 -6.14
CA LEU A 84 20.54 -0.33 -5.90
C LEU A 84 19.46 0.12 -4.93
N GLU A 85 18.38 -0.65 -4.70
CA GLU A 85 17.24 -0.22 -3.87
C GLU A 85 17.66 0.30 -2.49
N ASP A 86 18.45 -0.47 -1.74
CA ASP A 86 18.87 -0.09 -0.39
C ASP A 86 19.83 1.13 -0.42
N THR A 87 20.73 1.18 -1.40
CA THR A 87 21.66 2.29 -1.56
C THR A 87 20.92 3.58 -1.92
N MET A 88 19.94 3.50 -2.81
CA MET A 88 19.16 4.65 -3.25
C MET A 88 18.25 5.18 -2.16
N LYS A 89 17.72 4.33 -1.28
CA LYS A 89 17.03 4.79 -0.06
C LYS A 89 17.93 5.67 0.82
N ASP A 90 19.17 5.26 1.04
CA ASP A 90 20.13 6.06 1.81
C ASP A 90 20.50 7.38 1.10
N VAL A 91 20.70 7.33 -0.22
CA VAL A 91 20.98 8.53 -1.04
C VAL A 91 19.84 9.53 -0.95
N LEU A 92 18.59 9.07 -1.07
CA LEU A 92 17.38 9.88 -0.97
C LEU A 92 17.03 10.29 0.47
N GLY A 93 17.70 9.70 1.47
CA GLY A 93 17.42 9.96 2.88
C GLY A 93 16.17 9.27 3.42
N LEU A 94 15.59 8.34 2.65
CA LEU A 94 14.37 7.61 3.03
C LEU A 94 14.60 6.74 4.26
N THR A 95 15.78 6.14 4.43
CA THR A 95 16.14 5.34 5.62
C THR A 95 16.04 6.16 6.91
N LEU A 96 16.45 7.43 6.88
CA LEU A 96 16.33 8.33 8.02
C LEU A 96 14.86 8.69 8.30
N LEU A 97 14.09 8.97 7.25
CA LEU A 97 12.65 9.21 7.36
C LEU A 97 11.93 7.98 7.94
N GLU A 98 12.25 6.77 7.47
CA GLU A 98 11.66 5.50 7.95
C GLU A 98 11.90 5.35 9.45
N LYS A 99 13.15 5.56 9.90
CA LYS A 99 13.50 5.49 11.33
C LYS A 99 12.74 6.53 12.16
N THR A 100 12.74 7.79 11.71
CA THR A 100 12.11 8.90 12.43
C THR A 100 10.60 8.70 12.53
N LEU A 101 9.96 8.27 11.43
CA LEU A 101 8.52 8.00 11.38
C LEU A 101 8.14 6.81 12.26
N LYS A 102 8.96 5.76 12.26
CA LYS A 102 8.79 4.60 13.14
C LYS A 102 8.77 5.00 14.61
N GLU A 103 9.70 5.85 15.03
CA GLU A 103 9.77 6.35 16.41
C GLU A 103 8.58 7.27 16.73
N ARG A 104 8.24 8.22 15.84
CA ARG A 104 7.16 9.20 16.04
C ARG A 104 5.76 8.57 16.16
N LEU A 105 5.49 7.49 15.42
CA LEU A 105 4.20 6.80 15.39
C LEU A 105 4.20 5.45 16.12
N ASN A 106 5.28 5.10 16.83
CA ASN A 106 5.44 3.84 17.56
C ASN A 106 5.12 2.58 16.70
N LEU A 107 5.68 2.54 15.48
CA LEU A 107 5.42 1.48 14.51
C LEU A 107 6.29 0.24 14.74
N LYS A 108 5.79 -0.94 14.36
CA LYS A 108 6.64 -2.16 14.26
C LYS A 108 7.77 -1.91 13.27
N ASP A 109 7.44 -1.31 12.14
CA ASP A 109 8.37 -0.93 11.08
C ASP A 109 7.75 0.13 10.15
N ALA A 110 8.59 0.85 9.42
CA ALA A 110 8.15 1.81 8.41
C ALA A 110 8.90 1.56 7.10
N ILE A 111 8.16 1.54 5.98
CA ILE A 111 8.71 1.40 4.64
C ILE A 111 8.21 2.60 3.83
N ILE A 112 9.13 3.42 3.35
CA ILE A 112 8.83 4.64 2.60
C ILE A 112 9.32 4.47 1.16
N VAL A 113 8.45 4.75 0.20
CA VAL A 113 8.80 4.84 -1.22
C VAL A 113 8.98 6.31 -1.63
N SER A 114 9.83 6.56 -2.62
CA SER A 114 10.08 7.92 -3.13
C SER A 114 8.83 8.50 -3.81
N GLY A 115 8.62 9.81 -3.68
CA GLY A 115 7.52 10.54 -4.31
C GLY A 115 6.26 10.71 -3.46
N ASP A 116 5.20 11.21 -4.09
CA ASP A 116 3.90 11.50 -3.46
C ASP A 116 2.77 10.93 -4.33
N SER A 117 1.97 10.03 -3.78
CA SER A 117 0.87 9.38 -4.52
C SER A 117 -0.34 10.27 -4.79
N ASP A 118 -0.40 11.47 -4.20
CA ASP A 118 -1.35 12.52 -4.61
C ASP A 118 -0.92 13.21 -5.90
N GLN A 119 0.38 13.29 -6.14
CA GLN A 119 0.94 13.95 -7.33
C GLN A 119 1.17 12.97 -8.48
N SER A 120 1.45 11.71 -8.18
CA SER A 120 1.82 10.75 -9.21
C SER A 120 1.25 9.35 -8.97
N PRO A 121 0.40 8.82 -9.88
CA PRO A 121 -0.24 7.52 -9.71
C PRO A 121 0.74 6.33 -9.59
N TRP A 122 1.94 6.42 -10.16
CA TRP A 122 2.92 5.32 -10.10
C TRP A 122 3.45 5.08 -8.68
N VAL A 123 3.51 6.13 -7.84
CA VAL A 123 3.98 6.04 -6.45
C VAL A 123 3.09 5.08 -5.66
N LYS A 124 1.79 5.05 -5.96
CA LYS A 124 0.84 4.09 -5.39
C LYS A 124 1.17 2.65 -5.78
N LYS A 125 1.60 2.42 -7.01
CA LYS A 125 2.06 1.09 -7.47
C LYS A 125 3.37 0.70 -6.81
N GLU A 126 4.31 1.63 -6.63
CA GLU A 126 5.55 1.37 -5.92
C GLU A 126 5.31 1.06 -4.42
N MET A 127 4.35 1.73 -3.77
CA MET A 127 3.86 1.32 -2.44
C MET A 127 3.30 -0.10 -2.47
N GLY A 128 2.50 -0.43 -3.49
CA GLY A 128 1.99 -1.79 -3.72
C GLY A 128 3.11 -2.84 -3.78
N ARG A 129 4.16 -2.57 -4.58
CA ARG A 129 5.35 -3.42 -4.68
C ARG A 129 6.07 -3.57 -3.35
N ALA A 130 6.29 -2.46 -2.65
CA ALA A 130 6.96 -2.45 -1.35
C ALA A 130 6.18 -3.25 -0.31
N ALA A 131 4.84 -3.16 -0.33
CA ALA A 131 3.96 -3.97 0.51
C ALA A 131 4.07 -5.47 0.17
N VAL A 132 4.06 -5.86 -1.10
CA VAL A 132 4.25 -7.27 -1.51
C VAL A 132 5.61 -7.81 -1.06
N ALA A 133 6.69 -7.02 -1.21
CA ALA A 133 8.01 -7.38 -0.71
C ALA A 133 8.01 -7.56 0.82
N CYS A 134 7.31 -6.69 1.54
CA CYS A 134 7.12 -6.76 2.99
C CYS A 134 6.36 -8.03 3.42
N MET A 135 5.29 -8.38 2.70
CA MET A 135 4.49 -9.60 2.90
C MET A 135 5.35 -10.85 2.70
N LYS A 136 6.07 -10.94 1.57
CA LYS A 136 6.92 -12.11 1.23
C LYS A 136 8.02 -12.37 2.25
N LYS A 137 8.58 -11.32 2.88
CA LYS A 137 9.56 -11.44 3.97
C LYS A 137 8.95 -12.03 5.25
N ARG A 138 7.64 -11.85 5.46
CA ARG A 138 6.92 -12.25 6.69
C ARG A 138 6.14 -13.55 6.57
N PHE A 139 5.86 -14.04 5.35
CA PHE A 139 5.18 -15.33 5.20
C PHE A 139 5.92 -16.48 5.89
N SER A 140 5.20 -17.28 6.65
CA SER A 140 5.72 -18.44 7.38
C SER A 140 4.78 -19.63 7.25
N GLY A 141 5.27 -20.81 6.85
CA GLY A 141 4.44 -22.02 6.74
C GLY A 141 3.16 -21.80 5.93
N LYS A 142 2.01 -21.96 6.60
CA LYS A 142 0.66 -21.66 6.06
C LYS A 142 0.24 -20.25 6.46
N ASN A 143 -0.18 -19.45 5.48
CA ASN A 143 -0.53 -18.04 5.71
C ASN A 143 -1.99 -17.80 5.33
N ILE A 144 -2.72 -17.17 6.24
CA ILE A 144 -4.06 -16.64 5.98
C ILE A 144 -3.92 -15.13 5.94
N VAL A 145 -4.07 -14.55 4.74
CA VAL A 145 -3.88 -13.13 4.46
C VAL A 145 -5.25 -12.47 4.32
N ALA A 146 -5.66 -11.73 5.35
CA ALA A 146 -6.86 -10.91 5.32
C ALA A 146 -6.58 -9.58 4.61
N VAL A 147 -7.45 -9.18 3.67
CA VAL A 147 -7.26 -7.95 2.88
C VAL A 147 -8.49 -7.07 2.86
N THR A 148 -8.32 -5.75 3.01
CA THR A 148 -9.43 -4.81 2.83
C THR A 148 -9.67 -4.49 1.36
N GLY A 149 -10.73 -3.71 1.09
CA GLY A 149 -10.94 -3.10 -0.22
C GLY A 149 -10.14 -1.80 -0.42
N GLY A 150 -10.38 -1.14 -1.55
CA GLY A 150 -9.88 0.20 -1.88
C GLY A 150 -8.71 0.24 -2.85
N THR A 151 -8.53 1.41 -3.47
CA THR A 151 -7.58 1.60 -4.58
C THR A 151 -6.12 1.35 -4.19
N THR A 152 -5.75 1.62 -2.93
CA THR A 152 -4.38 1.35 -2.45
C THR A 152 -4.11 -0.14 -2.34
N ILE A 153 -5.06 -0.94 -1.84
CA ILE A 153 -4.86 -2.40 -1.71
C ILE A 153 -5.00 -3.08 -3.07
N GLU A 154 -5.79 -2.54 -3.98
CA GLU A 154 -5.80 -3.03 -5.37
C GLU A 154 -4.43 -2.81 -6.04
N ALA A 155 -3.74 -1.69 -5.76
CA ALA A 155 -2.36 -1.51 -6.23
C ALA A 155 -1.38 -2.54 -5.61
N VAL A 156 -1.63 -3.01 -4.38
CA VAL A 156 -0.87 -4.14 -3.80
C VAL A 156 -1.18 -5.44 -4.57
N ALA A 157 -2.45 -5.66 -4.93
CA ALA A 157 -2.86 -6.85 -5.68
C ALA A 157 -2.26 -6.89 -7.09
N GLU A 158 -2.25 -5.77 -7.81
CA GLU A 158 -1.63 -5.64 -9.13
C GLU A 158 -0.14 -6.06 -9.11
N MET A 159 0.57 -5.71 -8.03
CA MET A 159 1.99 -5.97 -7.83
C MET A 159 2.30 -7.32 -7.20
N MET A 160 1.27 -8.11 -6.85
CA MET A 160 1.45 -9.44 -6.30
C MET A 160 2.11 -10.35 -7.34
N THR A 161 2.96 -11.25 -6.86
CA THR A 161 3.69 -12.21 -7.70
C THR A 161 3.83 -13.53 -6.94
N PRO A 162 4.00 -14.67 -7.63
CA PRO A 162 4.17 -15.95 -6.98
C PRO A 162 5.28 -15.92 -5.95
N ASP A 163 5.08 -16.64 -4.85
CA ASP A 163 6.09 -16.75 -3.82
C ASP A 163 7.21 -17.71 -4.23
N SER A 164 8.46 -17.25 -4.24
CA SER A 164 9.60 -18.08 -4.65
C SER A 164 9.87 -19.28 -3.75
N LYS A 165 9.34 -19.26 -2.51
CA LYS A 165 9.42 -20.36 -1.55
C LYS A 165 8.20 -21.29 -1.58
N ASN A 166 7.25 -21.08 -2.50
CA ASN A 166 6.03 -21.87 -2.67
C ASN A 166 5.27 -22.12 -1.36
N ARG A 167 5.19 -21.11 -0.47
CA ARG A 167 4.43 -21.19 0.78
C ARG A 167 2.92 -21.27 0.50
N GLU A 168 2.17 -21.96 1.35
CA GLU A 168 0.71 -22.04 1.23
C GLU A 168 0.09 -20.69 1.59
N LEU A 169 -0.58 -20.06 0.62
CA LEU A 169 -1.25 -18.77 0.77
C LEU A 169 -2.76 -18.91 0.58
N LEU A 170 -3.53 -18.54 1.61
CA LEU A 170 -4.97 -18.37 1.55
C LEU A 170 -5.31 -16.89 1.75
N PHE A 171 -5.94 -16.28 0.76
CA PHE A 171 -6.44 -14.90 0.84
C PHE A 171 -7.90 -14.89 1.28
N VAL A 172 -8.25 -13.97 2.18
CA VAL A 172 -9.63 -13.76 2.64
C VAL A 172 -9.96 -12.27 2.71
N PRO A 173 -11.21 -11.85 2.47
CA PRO A 173 -11.60 -10.46 2.63
C PRO A 173 -11.70 -10.11 4.12
N ALA A 174 -11.17 -8.97 4.54
CA ALA A 174 -11.30 -8.47 5.91
C ALA A 174 -12.68 -7.83 6.17
N ARG A 175 -13.52 -7.63 5.14
CA ARG A 175 -14.84 -6.99 5.24
C ARG A 175 -15.80 -7.47 4.15
N GLY A 176 -17.10 -7.33 4.40
CA GLY A 176 -18.15 -7.54 3.40
C GLY A 176 -18.09 -6.55 2.22
N GLY A 177 -18.92 -6.82 1.21
CA GLY A 177 -18.96 -6.04 -0.04
C GLY A 177 -19.43 -4.61 0.17
N LEU A 178 -18.76 -3.65 -0.46
CA LEU A 178 -19.23 -2.28 -0.57
C LEU A 178 -19.75 -2.06 -1.98
N GLY A 179 -20.88 -1.36 -2.11
CA GLY A 179 -21.50 -1.00 -3.40
C GLY A 179 -20.69 0.03 -4.18
N GLU A 180 -19.40 -0.23 -4.35
CA GLU A 180 -18.42 0.58 -5.05
C GLU A 180 -17.94 -0.12 -6.33
N ASP A 181 -17.03 0.55 -7.07
CA ASP A 181 -16.34 -0.04 -8.23
C ASP A 181 -15.86 -1.45 -7.88
N VAL A 182 -16.24 -2.43 -8.71
CA VAL A 182 -16.00 -3.86 -8.51
C VAL A 182 -14.52 -4.14 -8.25
N LYS A 183 -13.60 -3.40 -8.88
CA LYS A 183 -12.15 -3.57 -8.70
C LYS A 183 -11.66 -3.23 -7.29
N ASN A 184 -12.39 -2.36 -6.57
CA ASN A 184 -12.02 -1.93 -5.23
C ASN A 184 -12.64 -2.81 -4.13
N GLN A 185 -13.49 -3.77 -4.48
CA GLN A 185 -14.14 -4.63 -3.48
C GLN A 185 -13.15 -5.63 -2.89
N ALA A 186 -13.26 -5.88 -1.57
CA ALA A 186 -12.37 -6.79 -0.86
C ALA A 186 -12.37 -8.22 -1.45
N ASN A 187 -13.52 -8.71 -1.90
CA ASN A 187 -13.62 -10.02 -2.57
C ASN A 187 -12.82 -10.06 -3.88
N THR A 188 -12.93 -9.01 -4.71
CA THR A 188 -12.23 -8.91 -5.99
C THR A 188 -10.72 -8.84 -5.78
N ILE A 189 -10.27 -7.97 -4.87
CA ILE A 189 -8.86 -7.82 -4.51
C ILE A 189 -8.30 -9.13 -3.96
N CYS A 190 -9.05 -9.81 -3.09
CA CYS A 190 -8.68 -11.11 -2.52
C CYS A 190 -8.46 -12.17 -3.62
N ALA A 191 -9.40 -12.28 -4.56
CA ALA A 191 -9.28 -13.20 -5.70
C ALA A 191 -8.11 -12.83 -6.61
N HIS A 192 -7.93 -11.53 -6.90
CA HIS A 192 -6.83 -11.03 -7.73
C HIS A 192 -5.46 -11.32 -7.11
N MET A 193 -5.30 -11.09 -5.80
CA MET A 193 -4.07 -11.44 -5.08
C MET A 193 -3.79 -12.94 -5.11
N ALA A 194 -4.81 -13.78 -4.90
CA ALA A 194 -4.65 -15.22 -4.95
C ALA A 194 -4.22 -15.71 -6.34
N GLU A 195 -4.82 -15.20 -7.41
CA GLU A 195 -4.43 -15.53 -8.79
C GLU A 195 -2.97 -15.15 -9.05
N LYS A 196 -2.60 -13.91 -8.76
CA LYS A 196 -1.23 -13.37 -8.93
C LYS A 196 -0.20 -14.09 -8.07
N ALA A 197 -0.56 -14.53 -6.87
CA ALA A 197 0.30 -15.25 -5.96
C ALA A 197 0.38 -16.76 -6.24
N SER A 198 -0.43 -17.28 -7.18
CA SER A 198 -0.67 -18.74 -7.32
C SER A 198 -1.13 -19.40 -6.01
N GLY A 199 -1.91 -18.65 -5.23
CA GLY A 199 -2.51 -19.08 -3.98
C GLY A 199 -3.99 -19.46 -4.12
N THR A 200 -4.67 -19.53 -2.98
CA THR A 200 -6.12 -19.82 -2.91
C THR A 200 -6.86 -18.68 -2.24
N TYR A 201 -8.18 -18.64 -2.38
CA TYR A 201 -9.01 -17.64 -1.71
C TYR A 201 -10.31 -18.24 -1.15
N ARG A 202 -10.90 -17.52 -0.18
CA ARG A 202 -12.28 -17.70 0.29
C ARG A 202 -12.96 -16.34 0.34
N LEU A 203 -14.17 -16.25 -0.19
CA LEU A 203 -14.92 -15.00 -0.33
C LEU A 203 -16.03 -14.90 0.70
N LEU A 204 -16.37 -13.67 1.07
CA LEU A 204 -17.44 -13.35 2.00
C LEU A 204 -18.58 -12.67 1.23
N PHE A 205 -19.66 -13.41 0.95
CA PHE A 205 -20.79 -12.95 0.16
C PHE A 205 -21.87 -12.27 1.01
N VAL A 206 -21.48 -11.25 1.75
CA VAL A 206 -22.41 -10.44 2.57
C VAL A 206 -22.20 -8.96 2.29
N PRO A 207 -23.26 -8.14 2.37
CA PRO A 207 -23.12 -6.68 2.36
C PRO A 207 -22.23 -6.21 3.51
N GLY A 208 -21.42 -5.18 3.25
CA GLY A 208 -20.57 -4.54 4.25
C GLY A 208 -21.33 -3.66 5.23
N GLN A 209 -22.64 -3.44 5.01
CA GLN A 209 -23.55 -2.75 5.92
C GLN A 209 -24.86 -3.51 5.98
N LEU A 210 -25.34 -3.79 7.18
CA LEU A 210 -26.59 -4.50 7.43
C LEU A 210 -27.36 -3.79 8.55
N SER A 211 -28.68 -3.91 8.53
CA SER A 211 -29.49 -3.58 9.70
C SER A 211 -29.16 -4.55 10.85
N GLN A 212 -29.39 -4.14 12.09
CA GLN A 212 -29.08 -4.97 13.27
C GLN A 212 -29.75 -6.36 13.22
N GLY A 213 -31.00 -6.42 12.76
CA GLY A 213 -31.73 -7.68 12.59
C GLY A 213 -31.11 -8.58 11.53
N ALA A 214 -30.81 -8.02 10.34
CA ALA A 214 -30.19 -8.79 9.26
C ALA A 214 -28.77 -9.25 9.62
N TYR A 215 -28.00 -8.40 10.31
CA TYR A 215 -26.67 -8.73 10.81
C TYR A 215 -26.73 -9.98 11.71
N SER A 216 -27.61 -9.98 12.72
CA SER A 216 -27.70 -11.05 13.71
C SER A 216 -28.06 -12.41 13.08
N SER A 217 -28.92 -12.42 12.06
CA SER A 217 -29.28 -13.65 11.34
C SER A 217 -28.17 -14.11 10.39
N ILE A 218 -27.58 -13.20 9.61
CA ILE A 218 -26.60 -13.55 8.57
C ILE A 218 -25.30 -14.10 9.16
N ILE A 219 -24.84 -13.60 10.31
CA ILE A 219 -23.59 -14.08 10.92
C ILE A 219 -23.71 -15.50 11.50
N GLU A 220 -24.93 -15.97 11.77
CA GLU A 220 -25.19 -17.32 12.26
C GLU A 220 -25.37 -18.35 11.14
N GLU A 221 -25.53 -17.90 9.88
CA GLU A 221 -25.55 -18.81 8.73
C GLU A 221 -24.23 -19.59 8.65
N PRO A 222 -24.27 -20.95 8.59
CA PRO A 222 -23.07 -21.78 8.71
C PRO A 222 -21.95 -21.41 7.72
N SER A 223 -22.32 -21.10 6.47
CA SER A 223 -21.36 -20.73 5.42
C SER A 223 -20.68 -19.38 5.68
N VAL A 224 -21.41 -18.41 6.24
CA VAL A 224 -20.87 -17.10 6.61
C VAL A 224 -19.97 -17.24 7.83
N LYS A 225 -20.44 -17.99 8.84
CA LYS A 225 -19.71 -18.23 10.08
C LYS A 225 -18.37 -18.92 9.85
N GLU A 226 -18.30 -19.89 8.95
CA GLU A 226 -17.05 -20.56 8.56
C GLU A 226 -16.02 -19.57 7.97
N VAL A 227 -16.47 -18.71 7.05
CA VAL A 227 -15.59 -17.68 6.45
C VAL A 227 -15.16 -16.66 7.50
N LEU A 228 -16.05 -16.21 8.38
CA LEU A 228 -15.71 -15.30 9.48
C LEU A 228 -14.68 -15.90 10.45
N ASN A 229 -14.80 -17.18 10.78
CA ASN A 229 -13.80 -17.87 11.60
C ASN A 229 -12.43 -17.92 10.91
N THR A 230 -12.42 -18.10 9.59
CA THR A 230 -11.20 -18.08 8.78
C THR A 230 -10.57 -16.67 8.79
N ILE A 231 -11.38 -15.62 8.62
CA ILE A 231 -10.94 -14.22 8.68
C ILE A 231 -10.31 -13.90 10.05
N LYS A 232 -10.93 -14.37 11.15
CA LYS A 232 -10.40 -14.19 12.51
C LYS A 232 -9.12 -14.97 12.78
N SER A 233 -8.86 -16.03 12.02
CA SER A 233 -7.63 -16.82 12.10
C SER A 233 -6.51 -16.29 11.21
N ALA A 234 -6.65 -15.07 10.67
CA ALA A 234 -5.66 -14.47 9.79
C ALA A 234 -4.30 -14.34 10.49
N SER A 235 -3.25 -14.83 9.82
CA SER A 235 -1.88 -14.65 10.27
C SER A 235 -1.30 -13.31 9.82
N MET A 236 -1.90 -12.71 8.79
CA MET A 236 -1.50 -11.42 8.25
C MET A 236 -2.72 -10.58 7.86
N LEU A 237 -2.70 -9.30 8.16
CA LEU A 237 -3.69 -8.32 7.72
C LEU A 237 -3.02 -7.27 6.83
N VAL A 238 -3.54 -7.07 5.62
CA VAL A 238 -3.11 -5.99 4.72
C VAL A 238 -4.28 -5.04 4.50
N HIS A 239 -4.17 -3.80 4.95
CA HIS A 239 -5.28 -2.85 4.91
C HIS A 239 -4.86 -1.44 4.51
N GLY A 240 -5.81 -0.71 3.94
CA GLY A 240 -5.65 0.73 3.69
C GLY A 240 -6.05 1.58 4.89
N ILE A 241 -5.68 2.86 4.83
CA ILE A 241 -6.21 3.91 5.72
C ILE A 241 -7.00 4.91 4.87
N GLY A 242 -8.26 5.14 5.26
CA GLY A 242 -9.18 6.05 4.58
C GLY A 242 -9.32 7.37 5.32
N GLU A 243 -9.59 8.44 4.58
CA GLU A 243 -10.12 9.68 5.16
C GLU A 243 -11.60 9.48 5.48
N ALA A 244 -12.04 9.99 6.64
CA ALA A 244 -13.40 9.80 7.14
C ALA A 244 -14.47 10.19 6.10
N LYS A 245 -14.41 11.42 5.58
CA LYS A 245 -15.41 11.94 4.64
C LYS A 245 -15.48 11.13 3.34
N THR A 246 -14.32 10.83 2.76
CA THR A 246 -14.22 9.99 1.55
C THR A 246 -14.82 8.61 1.77
N MET A 247 -14.58 8.01 2.94
CA MET A 247 -15.12 6.69 3.28
C MET A 247 -16.62 6.71 3.58
N ALA A 248 -17.13 7.76 4.23
CA ALA A 248 -18.57 7.94 4.46
C ALA A 248 -19.36 8.08 3.15
N GLN A 249 -18.81 8.83 2.18
CA GLN A 249 -19.42 8.95 0.84
C GLN A 249 -19.45 7.60 0.11
N ARG A 250 -18.32 6.86 0.09
CA ARG A 250 -18.24 5.51 -0.52
C ARG A 250 -19.21 4.51 0.12
N ARG A 251 -19.54 4.72 1.39
CA ARG A 251 -20.44 3.89 2.17
C ARG A 251 -21.91 4.29 2.02
N ASN A 252 -22.23 5.38 1.30
CA ASN A 252 -23.57 5.98 1.27
C ASN A 252 -24.12 6.20 2.68
N THR A 253 -23.26 6.69 3.59
CA THR A 253 -23.61 6.93 5.00
C THR A 253 -24.80 7.88 5.09
N THR A 254 -25.71 7.61 6.04
CA THR A 254 -26.92 8.42 6.24
C THR A 254 -26.54 9.86 6.65
N LEU A 255 -27.43 10.83 6.40
CA LEU A 255 -27.20 12.21 6.83
C LEU A 255 -27.06 12.34 8.35
N GLU A 256 -27.76 11.50 9.11
CA GLU A 256 -27.67 11.46 10.57
C GLU A 256 -26.27 11.01 11.04
N ASP A 257 -25.75 9.94 10.46
CA ASP A 257 -24.43 9.43 10.82
C ASP A 257 -23.30 10.29 10.25
N LEU A 258 -23.48 10.89 9.08
CA LEU A 258 -22.57 11.92 8.54
C LEU A 258 -22.45 13.09 9.51
N LYS A 259 -23.57 13.55 10.08
CA LYS A 259 -23.54 14.60 11.09
C LYS A 259 -22.78 14.17 12.35
N LYS A 260 -22.92 12.92 12.82
CA LYS A 260 -22.11 12.42 13.95
C LYS A 260 -20.62 12.40 13.62
N ILE A 261 -20.25 11.99 12.41
CA ILE A 261 -18.87 11.96 11.92
C ILE A 261 -18.29 13.38 11.87
N ASP A 262 -19.06 14.36 11.38
CA ASP A 262 -18.65 15.76 11.29
C ASP A 262 -18.62 16.47 12.65
N ASP A 263 -19.66 16.31 13.48
CA ASP A 263 -19.77 16.96 14.80
C ASP A 263 -18.70 16.49 15.80
N ASN A 264 -18.06 15.35 15.54
CA ASN A 264 -16.98 14.80 16.36
C ASN A 264 -15.63 14.80 15.62
N ASP A 265 -15.48 15.62 14.57
CA ASP A 265 -14.24 15.86 13.84
C ASP A 265 -13.50 14.56 13.43
N ALA A 266 -14.24 13.60 12.87
CA ALA A 266 -13.62 12.38 12.36
C ALA A 266 -12.68 12.71 11.18
N VAL A 267 -11.43 12.25 11.26
CA VAL A 267 -10.41 12.48 10.23
C VAL A 267 -10.08 11.20 9.45
N THR A 268 -10.26 10.02 10.06
CA THR A 268 -9.93 8.74 9.42
C THR A 268 -11.01 7.68 9.60
N GLU A 269 -11.05 6.72 8.66
CA GLU A 269 -11.80 5.48 8.77
C GLU A 269 -10.87 4.28 8.53
N ALA A 270 -11.03 3.26 9.38
CA ALA A 270 -10.46 1.94 9.18
C ALA A 270 -11.45 0.89 9.71
N PHE A 271 -11.70 -0.16 8.92
CA PHE A 271 -12.55 -1.30 9.31
C PHE A 271 -14.00 -0.95 9.69
N GLY A 272 -14.55 0.16 9.20
CA GLY A 272 -15.87 0.66 9.58
C GLY A 272 -15.88 1.50 10.87
N TYR A 273 -14.72 1.78 11.46
CA TYR A 273 -14.55 2.65 12.61
C TYR A 273 -14.03 4.00 12.14
N TYR A 274 -14.67 5.06 12.60
CA TYR A 274 -14.29 6.44 12.35
C TYR A 274 -13.60 6.99 13.57
N PHE A 275 -12.45 7.64 13.36
CA PHE A 275 -11.62 8.17 14.43
C PHE A 275 -11.41 9.68 14.27
N ASN A 276 -11.44 10.40 15.38
CA ASN A 276 -11.00 11.80 15.45
C ASN A 276 -9.46 11.90 15.46
N ALA A 277 -8.91 13.11 15.47
CA ALA A 277 -7.47 13.36 15.46
C ALA A 277 -6.73 12.77 16.68
N ASP A 278 -7.43 12.57 17.79
CA ASP A 278 -6.91 11.93 19.02
C ASP A 278 -6.93 10.39 18.95
N GLY A 279 -7.48 9.81 17.88
CA GLY A 279 -7.60 8.37 17.67
C GLY A 279 -8.75 7.72 18.45
N GLU A 280 -9.69 8.52 18.96
CA GLU A 280 -10.89 8.04 19.62
C GLU A 280 -11.95 7.63 18.60
N VAL A 281 -12.67 6.53 18.86
CA VAL A 281 -13.73 6.06 17.96
C VAL A 281 -14.97 6.92 18.18
N VAL A 282 -15.37 7.69 17.16
CA VAL A 282 -16.53 8.59 17.23
C VAL A 282 -17.76 8.00 16.54
N HIS A 283 -17.57 7.07 15.62
CA HIS A 283 -18.64 6.35 14.96
C HIS A 283 -18.19 4.96 14.53
N LYS A 284 -19.10 3.98 14.57
CA LYS A 284 -18.88 2.61 14.12
C LYS A 284 -20.04 2.16 13.25
N VAL A 285 -19.71 1.64 12.08
CA VAL A 285 -20.67 1.02 11.16
C VAL A 285 -20.85 -0.45 11.52
N HIS A 286 -22.09 -0.95 11.44
CA HIS A 286 -22.39 -2.38 11.55
C HIS A 286 -21.93 -3.13 10.30
N SER A 287 -20.62 -3.41 10.23
CA SER A 287 -20.02 -4.16 9.13
C SER A 287 -19.68 -5.60 9.51
N VAL A 288 -19.99 -6.52 8.60
CA VAL A 288 -19.59 -7.92 8.69
C VAL A 288 -18.16 -8.09 8.21
N GLY A 289 -17.37 -8.86 8.95
CA GLY A 289 -15.94 -9.09 8.72
C GLY A 289 -15.13 -8.85 9.98
N MET A 290 -13.86 -8.51 9.79
CA MET A 290 -12.89 -8.23 10.84
C MET A 290 -13.31 -7.00 11.66
N GLN A 291 -13.31 -7.14 12.98
CA GLN A 291 -13.56 -6.07 13.93
C GLN A 291 -12.25 -5.48 14.44
N LEU A 292 -12.31 -4.28 15.03
CA LEU A 292 -11.14 -3.62 15.60
C LEU A 292 -10.45 -4.48 16.67
N ASP A 293 -11.24 -5.17 17.50
CA ASP A 293 -10.75 -6.03 18.58
C ASP A 293 -10.08 -7.33 18.06
N ASP A 294 -10.41 -7.76 16.83
CA ASP A 294 -9.78 -8.95 16.23
C ASP A 294 -8.32 -8.64 15.79
N ILE A 295 -7.97 -7.36 15.58
CA ILE A 295 -6.70 -6.94 14.99
C ILE A 295 -5.53 -7.21 15.92
N ASP A 296 -5.70 -7.01 17.23
CA ASP A 296 -4.61 -7.13 18.20
C ASP A 296 -4.05 -8.57 18.30
N ALA A 297 -4.84 -9.57 17.89
CA ALA A 297 -4.43 -10.96 17.84
C ALA A 297 -3.61 -11.33 16.58
N ILE A 298 -3.58 -10.46 15.56
CA ILE A 298 -2.96 -10.75 14.27
C ILE A 298 -1.43 -10.51 14.36
N PRO A 299 -0.59 -11.53 14.07
CA PRO A 299 0.86 -11.41 14.20
C PRO A 299 1.52 -10.34 13.31
N ASP A 300 1.04 -10.21 12.07
CA ASP A 300 1.59 -9.29 11.09
C ASP A 300 0.52 -8.39 10.49
N ILE A 301 0.53 -7.12 10.87
CA ILE A 301 -0.36 -6.10 10.33
C ILE A 301 0.45 -5.17 9.42
N ILE A 302 -0.02 -4.99 8.18
CA ILE A 302 0.59 -4.12 7.18
C ILE A 302 -0.47 -3.09 6.75
N ALA A 303 -0.26 -1.84 7.16
CA ALA A 303 -1.05 -0.71 6.69
C ALA A 303 -0.38 -0.11 5.46
N VAL A 304 -1.14 0.09 4.38
CA VAL A 304 -0.66 0.73 3.15
C VAL A 304 -1.45 2.00 2.88
N ALA A 305 -0.81 3.15 3.03
CA ALA A 305 -1.42 4.45 2.84
C ALA A 305 -0.36 5.49 2.51
N GLY A 306 -0.64 6.36 1.54
CA GLY A 306 0.24 7.44 1.13
C GLY A 306 -0.56 8.59 0.52
N GLY A 307 0.14 9.66 0.17
CA GLY A 307 -0.41 10.94 -0.24
C GLY A 307 -0.25 11.94 0.87
N SER A 308 0.31 13.12 0.57
CA SER A 308 0.44 14.21 1.54
C SER A 308 -0.91 14.58 2.21
N SER A 309 -2.02 14.44 1.48
CA SER A 309 -3.39 14.64 1.96
C SER A 309 -3.81 13.68 3.07
N LYS A 310 -3.22 12.49 3.14
CA LYS A 310 -3.60 11.45 4.11
C LYS A 310 -2.80 11.46 5.40
N ALA A 311 -1.86 12.41 5.56
CA ALA A 311 -1.00 12.47 6.74
C ALA A 311 -1.81 12.50 8.05
N GLU A 312 -2.82 13.37 8.15
CA GLU A 312 -3.68 13.48 9.35
C GLU A 312 -4.42 12.16 9.63
N ALA A 313 -4.96 11.52 8.59
CA ALA A 313 -5.66 10.26 8.74
C ALA A 313 -4.74 9.12 9.21
N ILE A 314 -3.50 9.08 8.69
CA ILE A 314 -2.47 8.13 9.10
C ILE A 314 -2.09 8.37 10.56
N GLU A 315 -1.84 9.61 10.96
CA GLU A 315 -1.49 9.95 12.34
C GLU A 315 -2.58 9.54 13.32
N ALA A 316 -3.83 9.91 13.05
CA ALA A 316 -4.98 9.55 13.88
C ALA A 316 -5.14 8.03 14.05
N TYR A 317 -4.95 7.25 12.98
CA TYR A 317 -5.00 5.79 13.04
C TYR A 317 -3.95 5.20 13.98
N PHE A 318 -2.76 5.79 14.05
CA PHE A 318 -1.63 5.33 14.86
C PHE A 318 -1.54 5.95 16.26
N LYS A 319 -2.45 6.85 16.65
CA LYS A 319 -2.58 7.30 18.05
C LYS A 319 -2.82 6.15 19.01
N LYS A 320 -3.43 5.05 18.54
CA LYS A 320 -3.54 3.79 19.28
C LYS A 320 -2.40 2.86 18.86
N PRO A 321 -1.54 2.41 19.80
CA PRO A 321 -0.41 1.56 19.47
C PRO A 321 -0.90 0.23 18.90
N ARG A 322 -0.36 -0.14 17.75
CA ARG A 322 -0.59 -1.44 17.11
C ARG A 322 0.74 -1.96 16.58
N ASN A 323 0.91 -3.28 16.60
CA ASN A 323 2.12 -3.93 16.08
C ASN A 323 2.11 -3.95 14.53
N THR A 324 2.08 -2.76 13.93
CA THR A 324 1.80 -2.55 12.51
C THR A 324 3.03 -2.03 11.77
N VAL A 325 3.23 -2.57 10.58
CA VAL A 325 4.15 -2.02 9.58
C VAL A 325 3.40 -1.02 8.72
N LEU A 326 3.90 0.22 8.63
CA LEU A 326 3.37 1.20 7.70
C LEU A 326 4.17 1.19 6.41
N VAL A 327 3.50 0.97 5.28
CA VAL A 327 4.03 1.24 3.94
C VAL A 327 3.40 2.54 3.44
N THR A 328 4.24 3.55 3.24
CA THR A 328 3.80 4.89 2.84
C THR A 328 4.73 5.51 1.80
N ASP A 329 4.42 6.73 1.37
CA ASP A 329 5.25 7.50 0.44
C ASP A 329 5.93 8.68 1.14
N GLU A 330 6.92 9.25 0.45
CA GLU A 330 7.74 10.35 0.97
C GLU A 330 6.90 11.60 1.25
N GLY A 331 5.86 11.86 0.45
CA GLY A 331 4.93 12.98 0.64
C GLY A 331 4.21 12.93 1.99
N ALA A 332 3.54 11.81 2.26
CA ALA A 332 2.87 11.56 3.54
C ALA A 332 3.86 11.58 4.71
N ALA A 333 5.00 10.88 4.57
CA ALA A 333 6.02 10.82 5.62
C ALA A 333 6.59 12.19 5.98
N LYS A 334 6.92 13.02 4.99
CA LYS A 334 7.40 14.39 5.23
C LYS A 334 6.34 15.24 5.92
N LYS A 335 5.07 15.10 5.55
CA LYS A 335 3.98 15.85 6.18
C LYS A 335 3.74 15.42 7.64
N LEU A 336 3.83 14.13 7.94
CA LEU A 336 3.76 13.55 9.29
C LEU A 336 4.91 13.97 10.22
N LEU A 337 6.08 14.28 9.65
CA LEU A 337 7.28 14.65 10.38
C LEU A 337 7.54 16.17 10.42
N ARG A 338 6.64 16.99 9.86
CA ARG A 338 6.74 18.44 10.05
C ARG A 338 6.28 18.77 11.47
N ASP A 339 7.14 19.44 12.22
CA ASP A 339 6.73 20.10 13.45
C ASP A 339 5.67 21.17 13.10
N GLU A 340 4.59 21.24 13.89
CA GLU A 340 3.60 22.32 13.79
C GLU A 340 4.19 23.69 14.08
#